data_AF-A0A4S2KXV8-F1
#
_entry.id   AF-A0A4S2KXV8-F1
#
_cell.length_a   1.000
_cell.length_b   1.000
_cell.length_c   1.000
_cell.angle_alpha   90.00
_cell.angle_beta   90.00
_cell.angle_gamma   90.00
#
_symmetry.space_group_name_H-M   'P 1'
#
loop_
_entity.id
_entity.type
_entity.pdbx_description
1 polymer ?
#
loop_
_entity_poly.entity_id
_entity_poly.type
_entity_poly.pdbx_seq_one_letter_code
_entity_poly.pdbx_strand_id
1 'polypeptide(L)'
;MFVTAPMSHAQSPSHEQAITLSLLLDKMTRMTDAIQDLKNQIEELQIDRHKDQLPSRNLSVLEVQRDTCIQRHNETVDDFINRFFQIHNEIITTLKSRKTGIIPSRIQEEIYQKKAIEVFCRNIKPKIGSFLYSFELDTLNQAFSKAKIVEGGLQLRKLQMQCNKAFKKPRFQPKEGSYCNYCKKRGHEENDCRTKAHHQRRQ
;
A
#
# COMPACT_ATOMS: atom_id res chain seq x y z
N MET A 1 -55.46 0.54 -80.82
CA MET A 1 -55.50 0.04 -79.42
C MET A 1 -54.15 -0.57 -79.10
N PHE A 2 -53.32 0.10 -78.29
CA PHE A 2 -52.09 -0.47 -77.76
C PHE A 2 -52.25 -0.58 -76.25
N VAL A 3 -52.16 -1.81 -75.75
CA VAL A 3 -52.25 -2.17 -74.33
C VAL A 3 -50.84 -2.03 -73.75
N THR A 4 -50.64 -1.10 -72.83
CA THR A 4 -49.41 -1.02 -72.01
C THR A 4 -49.66 -1.78 -70.71
N ALA A 5 -48.92 -2.86 -70.50
CA ALA A 5 -48.88 -3.56 -69.21
C ALA A 5 -48.16 -2.68 -68.17
N PRO A 6 -48.62 -2.63 -66.90
CA PRO A 6 -47.92 -1.92 -65.85
C PRO A 6 -46.68 -2.72 -65.44
N MET A 7 -45.51 -2.10 -65.58
CA MET A 7 -44.26 -2.63 -65.02
C MET A 7 -44.35 -2.66 -63.50
N SER A 8 -44.04 -3.82 -62.93
CA SER A 8 -43.85 -4.06 -61.51
C SER A 8 -42.78 -3.10 -60.96
N HIS A 9 -43.19 -2.22 -60.04
CA HIS A 9 -42.28 -1.42 -59.26
C HIS A 9 -41.41 -2.35 -58.41
N ALA A 10 -40.18 -2.60 -58.85
CA ALA A 10 -39.13 -3.12 -58.00
C ALA A 10 -38.95 -2.14 -56.83
N GLN A 11 -39.30 -2.57 -55.62
CA GLN A 11 -39.04 -1.80 -54.41
C GLN A 11 -37.54 -1.57 -54.30
N SER A 12 -37.15 -0.32 -54.08
CA SER A 12 -35.75 0.08 -54.03
C SER A 12 -35.03 -0.57 -52.84
N PRO A 13 -33.82 -1.13 -53.04
CA PRO A 13 -33.07 -1.86 -52.00
C PRO A 13 -32.75 -1.03 -50.75
N SER A 14 -32.91 0.30 -50.80
CA SER A 14 -32.75 1.19 -49.65
C SER A 14 -33.86 1.05 -48.59
N HIS A 15 -35.09 0.67 -48.99
CA HIS A 15 -36.21 0.53 -48.06
C HIS A 15 -36.10 -0.74 -47.21
N GLU A 16 -35.68 -1.85 -47.82
CA GLU A 16 -35.42 -3.11 -47.10
C GLU A 16 -34.23 -2.99 -46.15
N GLN A 17 -33.18 -2.25 -46.55
CA GLN A 17 -32.06 -1.92 -45.67
C GLN A 17 -32.50 -1.07 -44.47
N ALA A 18 -33.37 -0.08 -44.68
CA ALA A 18 -33.89 0.75 -43.59
C ALA A 18 -34.71 -0.04 -42.57
N ILE A 19 -35.55 -0.98 -43.02
CA ILE A 19 -36.32 -1.88 -42.15
C ILE A 19 -35.38 -2.81 -41.37
N THR A 20 -34.34 -3.34 -42.01
CA THR A 20 -33.39 -4.23 -41.36
C THR A 20 -32.60 -3.49 -40.27
N LEU A 21 -32.20 -2.24 -40.54
CA LEU A 21 -31.50 -1.40 -39.56
C LEU A 21 -32.41 -1.00 -38.38
N SER A 22 -33.69 -0.70 -38.61
CA SER A 22 -34.62 -0.38 -37.52
C SER A 22 -34.88 -1.57 -36.61
N LEU A 23 -35.01 -2.78 -37.18
CA LEU A 23 -35.12 -4.04 -36.44
C LEU A 23 -33.86 -4.35 -35.62
N LEU A 24 -32.67 -4.09 -36.17
CA LEU A 24 -31.42 -4.24 -35.42
C LEU A 24 -31.32 -3.24 -34.28
N LEU A 25 -31.73 -1.99 -34.51
CA LEU A 25 -31.71 -0.95 -33.48
C LEU A 25 -32.64 -1.30 -32.30
N ASP A 26 -33.86 -1.77 -32.58
CA ASP A 26 -34.83 -2.18 -31.56
C ASP A 26 -34.36 -3.41 -30.76
N LYS A 27 -33.64 -4.34 -31.41
CA LYS A 27 -33.01 -5.46 -30.67
C LYS A 27 -31.85 -5.00 -29.79
N MET A 28 -31.05 -4.06 -30.27
CA MET A 28 -29.93 -3.51 -29.50
C MET A 28 -30.40 -2.72 -28.28
N THR A 29 -31.47 -1.92 -28.41
CA THR A 29 -32.05 -1.21 -27.26
C THR A 29 -32.58 -2.20 -26.22
N ARG A 30 -33.35 -3.21 -26.61
CA ARG A 30 -33.85 -4.24 -25.68
C ARG A 30 -32.73 -5.03 -24.99
N MET A 31 -31.64 -5.32 -25.70
CA MET A 31 -30.46 -5.95 -25.09
C MET A 31 -29.78 -5.02 -24.09
N THR A 32 -29.71 -3.72 -24.38
CA THR A 32 -29.11 -2.74 -23.48
C THR A 32 -29.93 -2.60 -22.20
N ASP A 33 -31.25 -2.55 -22.33
CA ASP A 33 -32.17 -2.51 -21.19
C ASP A 33 -32.04 -3.78 -20.32
N ALA A 34 -32.00 -4.96 -20.94
CA ALA A 34 -31.80 -6.23 -20.23
C ALA A 34 -30.44 -6.31 -19.51
N ILE A 35 -29.37 -5.77 -20.11
CA ILE A 35 -28.05 -5.68 -19.46
C ILE A 35 -28.11 -4.73 -18.26
N GLN A 36 -28.80 -3.61 -18.37
CA GLN A 36 -28.95 -2.66 -17.29
C GLN A 36 -29.77 -3.25 -16.13
N ASP A 37 -30.84 -3.97 -16.42
CA ASP A 37 -31.64 -4.68 -15.41
C ASP A 37 -30.84 -5.77 -14.70
N LEU A 38 -30.06 -6.57 -15.45
CA LEU A 38 -29.16 -7.57 -14.86
C LEU A 38 -28.11 -6.92 -13.96
N LYS A 39 -27.58 -5.76 -14.36
CA LYS A 39 -26.62 -5.01 -13.54
C LYS A 39 -27.26 -4.54 -12.24
N ASN A 40 -28.47 -3.98 -12.30
CA ASN A 40 -29.22 -3.56 -11.12
C ASN A 40 -29.51 -4.75 -10.18
N GLN A 41 -29.93 -5.89 -10.72
CA GLN A 41 -30.16 -7.13 -9.94
C GLN A 41 -28.88 -7.65 -9.28
N ILE A 42 -27.73 -7.60 -9.97
CA ILE A 42 -26.44 -7.98 -9.38
C ILE A 42 -26.06 -7.04 -8.24
N GLU A 43 -26.27 -5.73 -8.38
CA GLU A 43 -26.02 -4.75 -7.32
C GLU A 43 -26.91 -5.00 -6.10
N GLU A 44 -28.20 -5.29 -6.29
CA GLU A 44 -29.12 -5.66 -5.20
C GLU A 44 -28.69 -6.95 -4.49
N LEU A 45 -28.33 -8.00 -5.23
CA LEU A 45 -27.87 -9.28 -4.67
C LEU A 45 -26.51 -9.18 -3.96
N GLN A 46 -25.68 -8.19 -4.30
CA GLN A 46 -24.44 -7.90 -3.57
C GLN A 46 -24.71 -7.19 -2.24
N ILE A 47 -25.71 -6.31 -2.20
CA ILE A 47 -26.12 -5.62 -0.97
C ILE A 47 -26.71 -6.61 0.04
N ASP A 48 -27.52 -7.57 -0.40
CA ASP A 48 -28.16 -8.54 0.50
C ASP A 48 -27.18 -9.62 1.00
N ARG A 49 -26.22 -10.05 0.17
CA ARG A 49 -25.14 -10.96 0.65
C ARG A 49 -24.24 -10.35 1.71
N HIS A 50 -24.11 -9.02 1.76
CA HIS A 50 -23.35 -8.34 2.81
C HIS A 50 -24.13 -8.13 4.12
N LYS A 51 -25.47 -8.21 4.11
CA LYS A 51 -26.29 -8.02 5.33
C LYS A 51 -26.37 -9.25 6.21
N ASP A 52 -26.28 -10.45 5.64
CA ASP A 52 -26.51 -11.71 6.37
C ASP A 52 -25.24 -12.39 6.92
N GLN A 53 -24.04 -11.84 6.67
CA GLN A 53 -22.78 -12.55 6.97
C GLN A 53 -21.95 -12.07 8.16
N LEU A 54 -22.33 -11.03 8.89
CA LEU A 54 -21.64 -10.72 10.15
C LEU A 54 -22.59 -10.75 11.33
N PRO A 55 -22.37 -11.64 12.33
CA PRO A 55 -22.95 -11.40 13.64
C PRO A 55 -22.42 -10.04 14.07
N SER A 56 -23.33 -9.06 14.22
CA SER A 56 -23.03 -7.72 14.68
C SER A 56 -22.24 -7.83 15.98
N ARG A 57 -20.91 -7.81 15.88
CA ARG A 57 -20.03 -7.85 17.03
C ARG A 57 -20.36 -6.61 17.84
N ASN A 58 -20.45 -6.77 19.15
CA ASN A 58 -20.75 -5.66 20.04
C ASN A 58 -19.70 -4.55 19.79
N LEU A 59 -20.17 -3.33 19.50
CA LEU A 59 -19.33 -2.17 19.23
C LEU A 59 -18.21 -2.00 20.28
N SER A 60 -18.55 -2.20 21.56
CA SER A 60 -17.58 -2.13 22.67
C SER A 60 -16.43 -3.13 22.53
N VAL A 61 -16.71 -4.35 22.05
CA VAL A 61 -15.69 -5.38 21.80
C VAL A 61 -14.77 -4.95 20.68
N LEU A 62 -15.32 -4.40 19.59
CA LEU A 62 -14.53 -3.91 18.47
C LEU A 62 -13.64 -2.72 18.87
N GLU A 63 -14.16 -1.81 19.70
CA GLU A 63 -13.36 -0.69 20.24
C GLU A 63 -12.18 -1.18 21.08
N VAL A 64 -12.41 -2.16 21.98
CA VAL A 64 -11.34 -2.77 22.76
C VAL A 64 -10.33 -3.47 21.85
N GLN A 65 -10.79 -4.19 20.82
CA GLN A 65 -9.92 -4.83 19.84
C GLN A 65 -9.06 -3.82 19.08
N ARG A 66 -9.62 -2.67 18.68
CA ARG A 66 -8.86 -1.59 18.04
C ARG A 66 -7.82 -1.03 19.00
N ASP A 67 -8.22 -0.69 20.21
CA ASP A 67 -7.37 0.00 21.19
C ASP A 67 -6.21 -0.88 21.67
N THR A 68 -6.37 -2.21 21.62
CA THR A 68 -5.35 -3.22 21.95
C THR A 68 -4.61 -3.78 20.74
N CYS A 69 -4.93 -3.35 19.51
CA CYS A 69 -4.26 -3.80 18.30
C CYS A 69 -2.87 -3.17 18.19
N ILE A 70 -1.84 -3.90 18.60
CA ILE A 70 -0.43 -3.48 18.59
C ILE A 70 0.31 -4.14 17.42
N GLN A 71 1.24 -3.42 16.82
CA GLN A 71 2.15 -3.98 15.81
C GLN A 71 3.11 -4.99 16.47
N ARG A 72 3.07 -6.24 16.01
CA ARG A 72 3.93 -7.31 16.55
C ARG A 72 5.39 -7.08 16.15
N HIS A 73 6.31 -7.70 16.89
CA HIS A 73 7.76 -7.50 16.68
C HIS A 73 8.20 -7.81 15.23
N ASN A 74 7.78 -8.96 14.71
CA ASN A 74 8.14 -9.46 13.38
C ASN A 74 7.12 -9.09 12.29
N GLU A 75 6.14 -8.25 12.60
CA GLU A 75 5.11 -7.86 11.66
C GLU A 75 5.54 -6.63 10.86
N THR A 76 5.25 -6.63 9.55
CA THR A 76 5.47 -5.48 8.67
C THR A 76 4.49 -4.35 8.99
N VAL A 77 4.73 -3.12 8.53
CA VAL A 77 3.71 -2.06 8.70
C VAL A 77 2.46 -2.37 7.87
N ASP A 78 2.60 -2.99 6.70
CA ASP A 78 1.46 -3.36 5.85
C ASP A 78 0.52 -4.38 6.51
N ASP A 79 1.08 -5.45 7.09
CA ASP A 79 0.27 -6.47 7.78
C ASP A 79 -0.48 -5.87 8.97
N PHE A 80 0.20 -5.02 9.74
CA PHE A 80 -0.39 -4.30 10.85
C PHE A 80 -1.51 -3.36 10.40
N ILE A 81 -1.27 -2.56 9.36
CA ILE A 81 -2.27 -1.66 8.76
C ILE A 81 -3.50 -2.46 8.34
N ASN A 82 -3.33 -3.58 7.65
CA ASN A 82 -4.45 -4.39 7.17
C ASN A 82 -5.31 -4.88 8.33
N ARG A 83 -4.70 -5.42 9.40
CA ARG A 83 -5.45 -5.85 10.60
C ARG A 83 -6.15 -4.68 11.29
N PHE A 84 -5.45 -3.57 11.48
CA PHE A 84 -6.00 -2.38 12.13
C PHE A 84 -7.17 -1.79 11.34
N PHE A 85 -7.03 -1.71 10.02
CA PHE A 85 -8.03 -1.19 9.10
C PHE A 85 -9.28 -2.08 9.03
N GLN A 86 -9.12 -3.40 9.05
CA GLN A 86 -10.26 -4.33 9.13
C GLN A 86 -11.09 -4.08 10.39
N ILE A 87 -10.46 -4.01 11.56
CA ILE A 87 -11.14 -3.75 12.83
C ILE A 87 -11.85 -2.38 12.78
N HIS A 88 -11.18 -1.34 12.27
CA HIS A 88 -11.79 -0.01 12.16
C HIS A 88 -12.98 0.01 11.19
N ASN A 89 -12.90 -0.66 10.04
CA ASN A 89 -14.01 -0.74 9.11
C ASN A 89 -15.21 -1.52 9.69
N GLU A 90 -14.96 -2.58 10.47
CA GLU A 90 -16.03 -3.28 11.20
C GLU A 90 -16.75 -2.33 12.17
N ILE A 91 -16.00 -1.45 12.87
CA ILE A 91 -16.58 -0.41 13.73
C ILE A 91 -17.46 0.55 12.93
N ILE A 92 -16.94 1.12 11.83
CA ILE A 92 -17.68 2.07 11.01
C ILE A 92 -18.94 1.43 10.40
N THR A 93 -18.86 0.18 9.92
CA THR A 93 -20.02 -0.56 9.42
C THR A 93 -21.06 -0.80 10.52
N THR A 94 -20.62 -1.15 11.73
CA THR A 94 -21.51 -1.33 12.90
C THR A 94 -22.17 -0.03 13.34
N LEU A 95 -21.46 1.11 13.21
CA LEU A 95 -22.03 2.44 13.48
C LEU A 95 -23.07 2.82 12.43
N LYS A 96 -22.80 2.58 11.14
CA LYS A 96 -23.73 2.87 10.04
C LYS A 96 -25.01 2.03 10.11
N SER A 97 -24.91 0.78 10.56
CA SER A 97 -26.06 -0.12 10.67
C SER A 97 -26.93 0.19 11.90
N ARG A 98 -26.33 0.68 12.99
CA ARG A 98 -27.08 1.23 14.12
C ARG A 98 -27.65 2.57 13.72
N LYS A 99 -28.97 2.67 13.53
CA LYS A 99 -29.69 3.95 13.48
C LYS A 99 -29.58 4.63 14.86
N THR A 100 -28.42 5.19 15.19
CA THR A 100 -28.24 5.90 16.46
C THR A 100 -28.95 7.24 16.36
N GLY A 101 -30.11 7.35 17.00
CA GLY A 101 -30.75 8.63 17.24
C GLY A 101 -29.84 9.53 18.08
N ILE A 102 -29.93 10.84 17.84
CA ILE A 102 -29.30 11.98 18.55
C ILE A 102 -28.09 12.60 17.84
N ILE A 103 -27.13 11.84 17.31
CA ILE A 103 -25.93 12.41 16.65
C ILE A 103 -25.93 12.06 15.15
N PRO A 104 -25.73 13.03 14.23
CA PRO A 104 -25.52 12.75 12.82
C PRO A 104 -24.37 11.75 12.61
N SER A 105 -24.61 10.72 11.79
CA SER A 105 -23.65 9.65 11.50
C SER A 105 -22.26 10.18 11.12
N ARG A 106 -22.21 11.27 10.34
CA ARG A 106 -20.97 11.94 9.93
C ARG A 106 -20.11 12.43 11.09
N ILE A 107 -20.73 13.00 12.13
CA ILE A 107 -20.00 13.50 13.31
C ILE A 107 -19.42 12.34 14.11
N GLN A 108 -20.17 11.24 14.24
CA GLN A 108 -19.65 10.04 14.88
C GLN A 108 -18.48 9.45 14.11
N GLU A 109 -18.58 9.34 12.78
CA GLU A 109 -17.49 8.84 11.93
C GLU A 109 -16.21 9.67 12.12
N GLU A 110 -16.31 10.99 12.18
CA GLU A 110 -15.16 11.88 12.44
C GLU A 110 -14.52 11.64 13.81
N ILE A 111 -15.32 11.44 14.87
CA ILE A 111 -14.82 11.13 16.22
C ILE A 111 -14.03 9.81 16.20
N TYR A 112 -14.60 8.78 15.56
CA TYR A 112 -13.96 7.47 15.45
C TYR A 112 -12.70 7.53 14.59
N GLN A 113 -12.69 8.35 13.54
CA GLN A 113 -11.52 8.57 12.69
C GLN A 113 -10.37 9.20 13.49
N LYS A 114 -10.64 10.26 14.25
CA LYS A 114 -9.64 10.91 15.11
C LYS A 114 -9.07 9.95 16.14
N LYS A 115 -9.95 9.20 16.83
CA LYS A 115 -9.53 8.18 17.81
C LYS A 115 -8.70 7.07 17.15
N ALA A 116 -9.06 6.65 15.93
CA ALA A 116 -8.31 5.63 15.21
C ALA A 116 -6.90 6.09 14.83
N ILE A 117 -6.72 7.36 14.43
CA ILE A 117 -5.40 7.93 14.13
C ILE A 117 -4.53 7.94 15.39
N GLU A 118 -5.07 8.39 16.52
CA GLU A 118 -4.36 8.43 17.80
C GLU A 118 -3.90 7.03 18.22
N VAL A 119 -4.82 6.06 18.22
CA VAL A 119 -4.53 4.66 18.58
C VAL A 119 -3.51 4.05 17.62
N PHE A 120 -3.63 4.30 16.32
CA PHE A 120 -2.68 3.81 15.33
C PHE A 120 -1.27 4.33 15.59
N CYS A 121 -1.11 5.63 15.84
CA CYS A 121 0.18 6.25 16.13
C CYS A 121 0.81 5.72 17.43
N ARG A 122 -0.02 5.42 18.43
CA ARG A 122 0.43 4.85 19.71
C ARG A 122 0.86 3.39 19.59
N ASN A 123 0.14 2.60 18.80
CA ASN A 123 0.26 1.15 18.78
C ASN A 123 1.17 0.60 17.67
N ILE A 124 1.61 1.44 16.73
CA ILE A 124 2.68 1.09 15.79
C ILE A 124 4.03 1.01 16.53
N LYS A 125 5.04 0.39 15.91
CA LYS A 125 6.39 0.33 16.49
C LYS A 125 6.85 1.74 16.92
N PRO A 126 7.39 1.93 18.15
CA PRO A 126 7.71 3.25 18.69
C PRO A 126 8.61 4.10 17.79
N LYS A 127 9.56 3.45 17.09
CA LYS A 127 10.46 4.11 16.15
C LYS A 127 9.74 4.75 14.97
N ILE A 128 8.56 4.26 14.59
CA ILE A 128 7.72 4.83 13.53
C ILE A 128 6.74 5.83 14.16
N GLY A 129 6.09 5.45 15.26
CA GLY A 129 5.14 6.29 15.97
C GLY A 129 5.70 7.66 16.36
N SER A 130 6.95 7.72 16.82
CA SER A 130 7.62 8.99 17.13
C SER A 130 7.72 9.95 15.93
N PHE A 131 7.89 9.43 14.71
CA PHE A 131 7.86 10.26 13.50
C PHE A 131 6.43 10.67 13.15
N LEU A 132 5.46 9.78 13.33
CA LEU A 132 4.06 10.10 13.02
C LEU A 132 3.52 11.28 13.84
N TYR A 133 3.92 11.41 15.11
CA TYR A 133 3.57 12.56 15.95
C TYR A 133 4.14 13.91 15.48
N SER A 134 5.13 13.90 14.57
CA SER A 134 5.65 15.14 13.97
C SER A 134 4.84 15.63 12.77
N PHE A 135 3.85 14.84 12.31
CA PHE A 135 2.99 15.21 11.19
C PHE A 135 1.59 15.58 11.68
N GLU A 136 0.97 16.54 10.99
CA GLU A 136 -0.47 16.74 11.07
C GLU A 136 -1.16 15.65 10.23
N LEU A 137 -1.99 14.84 10.90
CA LEU A 137 -2.65 13.67 10.32
C LEU A 137 -4.16 13.85 10.45
N ASP A 138 -4.82 14.17 9.33
CA ASP A 138 -6.28 14.36 9.31
C ASP A 138 -7.03 13.06 9.00
N THR A 139 -6.39 12.17 8.25
CA THR A 139 -7.01 10.92 7.78
C THR A 139 -6.15 9.71 8.12
N LEU A 140 -6.82 8.58 8.36
CA LEU A 140 -6.17 7.31 8.64
C LEU A 140 -5.30 6.85 7.45
N ASN A 141 -5.75 7.12 6.21
CA ASN A 141 -4.98 6.82 5.00
C ASN A 141 -3.67 7.62 4.92
N GLN A 142 -3.68 8.90 5.31
CA GLN A 142 -2.44 9.69 5.40
C GLN A 142 -1.49 9.08 6.44
N ALA A 143 -2.01 8.69 7.61
CA ALA A 143 -1.21 8.03 8.64
C ALA A 143 -0.56 6.74 8.12
N PHE A 144 -1.32 5.93 7.38
CA PHE A 144 -0.82 4.70 6.74
C PHE A 144 0.29 4.99 5.73
N SER A 145 0.07 5.93 4.79
CA SER A 145 1.07 6.29 3.80
C SER A 145 2.36 6.80 4.45
N LYS A 146 2.27 7.66 5.47
CA LYS A 146 3.43 8.17 6.20
C LYS A 146 4.16 7.06 6.94
N ALA A 147 3.44 6.13 7.57
CA ALA A 147 4.03 5.00 8.28
C ALA A 147 4.87 4.12 7.33
N LYS A 148 4.36 3.83 6.12
CA LYS A 148 5.09 3.05 5.10
C LYS A 148 6.36 3.76 4.64
N ILE A 149 6.31 5.07 4.41
CA ILE A 149 7.48 5.87 4.02
C ILE A 149 8.56 5.79 5.11
N VAL A 150 8.16 5.95 6.38
CA VAL A 150 9.10 5.89 7.51
C VAL A 150 9.70 4.49 7.66
N GLU A 151 8.89 3.42 7.51
CA GLU A 151 9.41 2.05 7.54
C GLU A 151 10.45 1.81 6.43
N GLY A 152 10.14 2.21 5.19
CA GLY A 152 11.07 2.10 4.07
C GLY A 152 12.38 2.84 4.32
N GLY A 153 12.32 4.07 4.85
CA GLY A 153 13.51 4.84 5.23
C GLY A 153 14.35 4.16 6.32
N LEU A 154 13.71 3.57 7.33
CA LEU A 154 14.38 2.82 8.39
C LEU A 154 15.05 1.53 7.86
N GLN A 155 14.41 0.84 6.93
CA GLN A 155 14.97 -0.35 6.28
C GLN A 155 16.19 0.00 5.42
N LEU A 156 16.09 1.05 4.59
CA LEU A 156 17.21 1.54 3.77
C LEU A 156 18.41 1.93 4.63
N ARG A 157 18.19 2.65 5.74
CA ARG A 157 19.26 3.03 6.66
C ARG A 157 19.96 1.81 7.29
N LYS A 158 19.21 0.76 7.63
CA LYS A 158 19.79 -0.50 8.12
C LYS A 158 20.66 -1.16 7.06
N LEU A 159 20.20 -1.24 5.82
CA LEU A 159 20.96 -1.80 4.70
C LEU A 159 22.25 -1.02 4.44
N GLN A 160 22.18 0.32 4.41
CA GLN A 160 23.37 1.18 4.25
C GLN A 160 24.39 0.95 5.37
N MET A 161 23.94 0.83 6.62
CA MET A 161 24.84 0.54 7.74
C MET A 161 25.47 -0.85 7.65
N GLN A 162 24.77 -1.85 7.12
CA GLN A 162 25.30 -3.20 6.90
C GLN A 162 26.37 -3.19 5.80
N CYS A 163 26.09 -2.55 4.66
CA CYS A 163 27.07 -2.38 3.58
C CYS A 163 28.33 -1.66 4.10
N ASN A 164 28.17 -0.53 4.80
CA ASN A 164 29.30 0.21 5.34
C ASN A 164 30.12 -0.58 6.37
N LYS A 165 29.53 -1.55 7.09
CA LYS A 165 30.27 -2.47 7.95
C LYS A 165 31.07 -3.50 7.15
N ALA A 166 30.50 -4.02 6.07
CA ALA A 166 31.19 -4.97 5.17
C ALA A 166 32.38 -4.33 4.44
N PHE A 167 32.29 -3.03 4.11
CA PHE A 167 33.36 -2.29 3.43
C PHE A 167 34.36 -1.58 4.36
N LYS A 168 34.26 -1.76 5.69
CA LYS A 168 35.36 -1.36 6.58
C LYS A 168 36.56 -2.24 6.26
N LYS A 169 37.53 -1.69 5.50
CA LYS A 169 38.85 -2.29 5.31
C LYS A 169 39.35 -2.77 6.68
N PRO A 170 39.94 -3.99 6.77
CA PRO A 170 40.55 -4.42 8.02
C PRO A 170 41.47 -3.29 8.48
N ARG A 171 41.25 -2.80 9.70
CA ARG A 171 42.18 -1.85 10.30
C ARG A 171 43.55 -2.50 10.19
N PHE A 172 44.49 -1.83 9.54
CA PHE A 172 45.89 -2.26 9.52
C PHE A 172 46.31 -2.31 10.99
N GLN A 173 46.25 -3.50 11.59
CA GLN A 173 46.86 -3.72 12.88
C GLN A 173 48.36 -3.73 12.59
N PRO A 174 49.12 -2.72 13.04
CA PRO A 174 50.57 -2.82 12.93
C PRO A 174 50.96 -4.12 13.64
N LYS A 175 51.65 -5.03 12.94
CA LYS A 175 52.22 -6.24 13.56
C LYS A 175 53.03 -5.77 14.77
N GLU A 176 52.53 -6.02 15.97
CA GLU A 176 53.27 -5.73 17.19
C GLU A 176 54.52 -6.60 17.18
N GLY A 177 55.70 -5.98 17.12
CA GLY A 177 56.97 -6.66 17.38
C GLY A 177 58.05 -6.60 16.31
N SER A 178 57.78 -6.19 15.06
CA SER A 178 58.86 -6.06 14.08
C SER A 178 59.61 -4.73 14.26
N TYR A 179 60.86 -4.82 14.72
CA TYR A 179 61.84 -3.74 14.62
C TYR A 179 62.87 -4.10 13.56
N CYS A 180 63.28 -3.11 12.77
CA CYS A 180 64.30 -3.31 11.76
C CYS A 180 65.68 -3.46 12.43
N ASN A 181 66.41 -4.54 12.14
CA ASN A 181 67.74 -4.78 12.70
C ASN A 181 68.78 -3.74 12.23
N TYR A 182 68.58 -3.12 11.06
CA TYR A 182 69.50 -2.12 10.50
C TYR A 182 69.30 -0.73 11.10
N CYS A 183 68.07 -0.18 11.08
CA CYS A 183 67.80 1.19 11.53
C CYS A 183 67.19 1.28 12.94
N LYS A 184 66.89 0.13 13.57
CA LYS A 184 66.28 0.01 14.91
C LYS A 184 64.91 0.69 15.07
N LYS A 185 64.23 1.04 13.97
CA LYS A 185 62.87 1.60 13.98
C LYS A 185 61.82 0.50 13.86
N ARG A 186 60.67 0.72 14.49
CA ARG A 186 59.52 -0.21 14.47
C ARG A 186 58.74 -0.11 13.16
N GLY A 187 58.04 -1.19 12.80
CA GLY A 187 57.04 -1.19 11.73
C GLY A 187 57.55 -1.60 10.34
N HIS A 188 58.78 -2.12 10.23
CA HIS A 188 59.30 -2.73 8.99
C HIS A 188 60.42 -3.73 9.31
N GLU A 189 60.67 -4.67 8.40
CA GLU A 189 61.78 -5.62 8.48
C GLU A 189 63.05 -5.05 7.83
N GLU A 190 64.20 -5.69 8.05
CA GLU A 190 65.47 -5.22 7.50
C GLU A 190 65.49 -5.17 5.96
N ASN A 191 64.80 -6.11 5.31
CA ASN A 191 64.68 -6.17 3.85
C ASN A 191 63.92 -4.97 3.26
N ASP A 192 62.96 -4.43 4.02
CA ASP A 192 62.14 -3.28 3.62
C ASP A 192 62.71 -1.95 4.17
N CYS A 193 63.95 -1.95 4.67
CA CYS A 193 64.54 -0.77 5.27
C CYS A 193 64.97 0.26 4.22
N ARG A 194 64.24 1.38 4.16
CA ARG A 194 64.55 2.51 3.26
C ARG A 194 65.98 3.05 3.44
N THR A 195 66.51 3.03 4.67
CA THR A 195 67.88 3.47 4.96
C THR A 195 68.92 2.50 4.39
N LYS A 196 68.69 1.19 4.53
CA LYS A 196 69.57 0.14 3.97
C LYS A 196 69.57 0.20 2.45
N ALA A 197 68.40 0.32 1.83
CA ALA A 197 68.27 0.46 0.38
C ALA A 197 68.98 1.72 -0.16
N HIS A 198 68.96 2.82 0.60
CA HIS A 198 69.68 4.04 0.23
C HIS A 198 71.21 3.89 0.33
N HIS A 199 71.71 3.18 1.35
CA HIS A 199 73.15 2.92 1.49
C HIS A 199 73.68 1.95 0.42
N GLN A 200 72.91 0.91 0.08
CA GLN A 200 73.26 -0.04 -0.98
C GLN A 200 73.30 0.59 -2.38
N ARG A 201 72.52 1.64 -2.63
CA ARG A 201 72.55 2.38 -3.92
C ARG A 201 73.73 3.35 -4.06
N ARG A 202 74.48 3.59 -2.97
CA ARG A 202 75.64 4.49 -2.94
C ARG A 202 76.98 3.74 -2.92
N GLN A 203 76.94 2.42 -2.86
CA GLN A 203 78.08 1.54 -3.07
C GLN A 203 78.04 0.99 -4.50
#